data_AF-A0A6F8U1S5-F1
#
_entry.id   AF-A0A6F8U1S5-F1
#
_cell.length_a   1.000
_cell.length_b   1.000
_cell.length_c   1.000
_cell.angle_alpha   90.00
_cell.angle_beta   90.00
_cell.angle_gamma   90.00
#
_symmetry.space_group_name_H-M   'P 1'
#
loop_
_entity.id
_entity.type
_entity.pdbx_description
1 polymer ?
#
loop_
_entity_poly.entity_id
_entity_poly.type
_entity_poly.pdbx_seq_one_letter_code
_entity_poly.pdbx_strand_id
1 'polypeptide(L)'
;MIFAVPGHGKDAIKAFSAFLAAHGGDTDNVVEVVCDMSQAFLSGVAEHLPKADITVDWFHIVQTFTKRLDEVRKKERREQGHPKSLR
;
A
#
# COMPACT_ATOMS: atom_id res chain seq x y z
N MET A 1 15.08 0.95 -14.17
CA MET A 1 15.88 0.67 -12.96
C MET A 1 15.00 -0.08 -11.99
N ILE A 2 15.46 -1.21 -11.43
CA ILE A 2 14.69 -2.04 -10.48
C ILE A 2 15.54 -2.17 -9.22
N PHE A 3 14.96 -1.93 -8.05
CA PHE A 3 15.58 -2.10 -6.74
C PHE A 3 14.72 -3.06 -5.89
N ALA A 4 15.36 -4.04 -5.26
CA ALA A 4 14.69 -5.02 -4.41
C ALA A 4 15.54 -5.28 -3.17
N VAL A 5 14.89 -5.27 -2.01
CA VAL A 5 15.51 -5.50 -0.70
C VAL A 5 14.54 -6.32 0.16
N PRO A 6 15.01 -7.22 1.03
CA PRO A 6 14.14 -7.90 1.98
C PRO A 6 13.50 -6.92 2.96
N GLY A 7 12.24 -7.17 3.30
CA GLY A 7 11.45 -6.36 4.24
C GLY A 7 10.38 -5.49 3.58
N HIS A 8 9.60 -4.79 4.41
CA HIS A 8 8.56 -3.87 3.98
C HIS A 8 8.60 -2.59 4.83
N GLY A 9 8.54 -1.41 4.21
CA GLY A 9 8.39 -0.14 4.91
C GLY A 9 9.63 0.76 4.91
N LYS A 10 9.87 1.44 6.04
CA LYS A 10 10.79 2.58 6.16
C LYS A 10 12.22 2.27 5.71
N ASP A 11 12.76 1.13 6.15
CA ASP A 11 14.13 0.73 5.81
C ASP A 11 14.32 0.49 4.31
N ALA A 12 13.26 0.04 3.61
CA ALA A 12 13.30 -0.13 2.17
C ALA A 12 13.39 1.22 1.44
N ILE A 13 12.67 2.24 1.91
CA ILE A 13 12.75 3.60 1.35
C ILE A 13 14.11 4.24 1.61
N LYS A 14 14.68 4.03 2.81
CA LYS A 14 16.04 4.47 3.14
C LYS A 14 17.07 3.85 2.19
N ALA A 15 17.01 2.52 2.03
CA ALA A 15 17.93 1.78 1.17
C ALA A 15 17.77 2.19 -0.30
N PHE A 16 16.54 2.41 -0.76
CA PHE A 16 16.27 2.92 -2.10
C PHE A 16 16.84 4.32 -2.32
N SER A 17 16.70 5.23 -1.36
CA SER A 17 17.22 6.60 -1.46
C SER A 17 18.75 6.62 -1.56
N ALA A 18 19.42 5.77 -0.76
CA ALA A 18 20.87 5.58 -0.87
C ALA A 18 21.27 4.96 -2.22
N PHE A 19 20.50 3.98 -2.71
CA PHE A 19 20.72 3.38 -4.02
C PHE A 19 20.55 4.40 -5.16
N LEU A 20 19.53 5.26 -5.10
CA LEU A 20 19.28 6.31 -6.09
C LEU A 20 20.48 7.28 -6.15
N ALA A 21 20.95 7.75 -5.01
CA ALA A 21 22.12 8.62 -4.90
C ALA A 21 23.40 7.96 -5.45
N ALA A 22 23.63 6.69 -5.13
CA ALA A 22 24.77 5.93 -5.64
C ALA A 22 24.78 5.77 -7.17
N HIS A 23 23.62 5.88 -7.81
CA HIS A 23 23.48 5.83 -9.27
C HIS A 23 23.37 7.22 -9.92
N GLY A 24 23.72 8.29 -9.17
CA GLY A 24 23.71 9.66 -9.65
C GLY A 24 22.32 10.30 -9.73
N GLY A 25 21.30 9.67 -9.13
CA GLY A 25 19.98 10.25 -8.99
C GLY A 25 19.89 11.15 -7.75
N ASP A 26 19.07 12.19 -7.84
CA ASP A 26 18.74 13.07 -6.73
C ASP A 26 17.36 12.68 -6.17
N THR A 27 17.28 12.47 -4.86
CA THR A 27 16.01 12.18 -4.16
C THR A 27 15.01 13.31 -4.28
N ASP A 28 15.47 14.55 -4.44
CA ASP A 28 14.62 15.72 -4.61
C ASP A 28 13.90 15.75 -5.97
N ASN A 29 14.36 14.94 -6.93
CA ASN A 29 13.70 14.79 -8.23
C ASN A 29 12.57 13.75 -8.20
N VAL A 30 12.35 13.07 -7.07
CA VAL A 30 11.21 12.17 -6.90
C VAL A 30 10.00 13.02 -6.50
N VAL A 31 9.04 13.13 -7.42
CA VAL A 31 7.85 13.99 -7.26
C VAL A 31 6.64 13.23 -6.72
N GLU A 32 6.54 11.93 -6.98
CA GLU A 32 5.41 11.12 -6.55
C GLU A 32 5.86 9.72 -6.13
N VAL A 33 5.30 9.22 -5.04
CA VAL A 33 5.42 7.83 -4.59
C VAL A 33 4.04 7.22 -4.45
N VAL A 34 3.77 6.21 -5.28
CA VAL A 34 2.57 5.38 -5.16
C VAL A 34 2.90 4.15 -4.31
N CYS A 35 2.30 4.00 -3.13
CA CYS A 35 2.59 2.89 -2.22
C CYS A 35 1.36 2.41 -1.42
N ASP A 36 1.49 1.27 -0.76
CA ASP A 36 0.46 0.74 0.14
C ASP A 36 0.26 1.65 1.36
N MET A 37 -0.89 1.55 2.02
CA MET A 37 -1.33 2.36 3.18
C MET A 37 -0.55 2.10 4.48
N SER A 38 0.62 1.46 4.41
CA SER A 38 1.41 1.13 5.59
C SER A 38 2.11 2.38 6.14
N GLN A 39 1.94 2.62 7.44
CA GLN A 39 2.55 3.74 8.16
C GLN A 39 4.08 3.77 8.03
N ALA A 40 4.70 2.59 7.86
CA ALA A 40 6.14 2.49 7.66
C ALA A 40 6.57 3.06 6.31
N PHE A 41 5.78 2.90 5.24
CA PHE A 41 6.06 3.52 3.95
C PHE A 41 5.82 5.02 3.99
N LEU A 42 4.68 5.47 4.55
CA LEU A 42 4.37 6.89 4.70
C LEU A 42 5.49 7.64 5.42
N SER A 43 5.94 7.11 6.56
CA SER A 43 7.02 7.70 7.35
C SER A 43 8.37 7.66 6.62
N GLY A 44 8.65 6.58 5.88
CA GLY A 44 9.89 6.45 5.12
C GLY A 44 9.98 7.43 3.96
N VAL A 45 8.88 7.63 3.24
CA VAL A 45 8.81 8.62 2.13
C VAL A 45 8.97 10.03 2.69
N ALA A 46 8.25 10.38 3.76
CA ALA A 46 8.37 11.71 4.38
C ALA A 46 9.80 12.03 4.86
N GLU A 47 10.55 11.02 5.35
CA GLU A 47 11.92 11.21 5.85
C GLU A 47 12.98 11.27 4.74
N HIS A 48 12.85 10.46 3.70
CA HIS A 48 13.92 10.27 2.71
C HIS A 48 13.61 10.82 1.32
N LEU A 49 12.35 11.11 1.02
CA LEU A 49 11.87 11.67 -0.24
C LEU A 49 10.95 12.86 0.05
N PRO A 50 11.45 13.94 0.70
CA PRO A 50 10.61 14.97 1.31
C PRO A 50 9.84 15.84 0.30
N LYS A 51 10.20 15.79 -0.99
CA LYS A 51 9.51 16.49 -2.08
C LYS A 51 8.48 15.64 -2.81
N ALA A 52 8.38 14.35 -2.46
CA ALA A 52 7.45 13.45 -3.12
C ALA A 52 6.06 13.55 -2.50
N ASP A 53 5.04 13.73 -3.34
CA ASP A 53 3.66 13.51 -2.98
C ASP A 53 3.39 12.01 -2.80
N ILE A 54 2.57 11.67 -1.80
CA ILE A 54 2.24 10.28 -1.49
C ILE A 54 0.85 9.95 -2.02
N THR A 55 0.80 8.99 -2.93
CA THR A 55 -0.44 8.45 -3.51
C THR A 55 -0.65 7.03 -3.01
N VAL A 56 -1.87 6.72 -2.57
CA VAL A 56 -2.23 5.37 -2.12
C VAL A 56 -2.44 4.46 -3.33
N ASP A 57 -1.86 3.26 -3.28
CA ASP A 57 -2.03 2.24 -4.32
C ASP A 57 -3.51 1.80 -4.46
N TRP A 58 -4.05 2.06 -5.65
CA TRP A 58 -5.41 1.68 -6.07
C TRP A 58 -5.71 0.19 -5.89
N PHE A 59 -4.74 -0.69 -6.17
CA PHE A 59 -4.95 -2.13 -6.04
C PHE A 59 -5.27 -2.51 -4.58
N HIS A 60 -4.52 -1.96 -3.63
CA HIS A 60 -4.72 -2.20 -2.20
C HIS A 60 -6.06 -1.61 -1.71
N ILE A 61 -6.49 -0.46 -2.26
CA ILE A 61 -7.81 0.12 -1.98
C ILE A 61 -8.93 -0.84 -2.43
N VAL A 62 -8.94 -1.25 -3.71
CA VAL A 62 -9.99 -2.12 -4.27
C VAL A 62 -10.00 -3.46 -3.55
N GLN A 63 -8.83 -4.03 -3.27
CA GLN A 63 -8.71 -5.29 -2.55
C GLN A 63 -9.28 -5.16 -1.13
N THR A 64 -8.95 -4.10 -0.40
CA THR A 64 -9.45 -3.87 0.96
C THR A 64 -10.97 -3.71 0.94
N PHE A 65 -11.51 -2.91 0.03
CA PHE A 65 -12.95 -2.71 -0.09
C PHE A 65 -13.70 -4.01 -0.39
N THR A 66 -13.20 -4.80 -1.34
CA THR A 66 -13.78 -6.09 -1.74
C THR A 66 -13.81 -7.06 -0.56
N LYS A 67 -12.68 -7.19 0.16
CA LYS A 67 -12.59 -8.02 1.37
C LYS A 67 -13.62 -7.63 2.42
N ARG A 68 -13.77 -6.32 2.70
CA ARG A 68 -14.73 -5.82 3.70
C ARG A 68 -16.18 -6.10 3.29
N LEU A 69 -16.52 -5.90 2.03
CA LEU A 69 -17.86 -6.24 1.52
C LEU A 69 -18.15 -7.73 1.65
N ASP A 70 -17.18 -8.59 1.34
CA ASP A 70 -17.36 -10.04 1.45
C ASP A 70 -17.57 -10.50 2.90
N GLU A 71 -16.91 -9.88 3.88
CA GLU A 71 -17.15 -10.18 5.29
C GLU A 71 -18.57 -9.78 5.73
N VAL A 72 -19.07 -8.63 5.27
CA VAL A 72 -20.48 -8.24 5.53
C VAL A 72 -21.45 -9.23 4.90
N ARG A 73 -21.23 -9.59 3.62
CA ARG A 73 -22.07 -10.58 2.92
C ARG A 73 -22.11 -11.92 3.64
N LYS A 74 -20.96 -12.40 4.15
CA LYS A 74 -20.90 -13.66 4.92
C LYS A 74 -21.68 -13.54 6.23
N LYS A 75 -21.57 -12.39 6.91
CA LYS A 75 -22.30 -12.12 8.16
C LYS A 75 -23.81 -12.08 7.93
N GLU A 76 -24.26 -11.33 6.93
CA GLU A 76 -25.69 -11.24 6.55
C GLU A 76 -26.26 -12.60 6.16
N ARG A 77 -25.53 -13.41 5.38
CA ARG A 77 -25.98 -14.77 5.03
C ARG A 77 -26.09 -15.71 6.23
N ARG A 78 -25.30 -15.48 7.29
CA ARG A 78 -25.38 -16.27 8.52
C ARG A 78 -26.59 -15.85 9.38
N GLU A 79 -26.92 -14.57 9.38
CA GLU A 79 -28.05 -14.00 10.12
C GLU A 79 -29.39 -14.25 9.42
N GLN A 80 -29.42 -14.19 8.09
CA GLN A 80 -30.54 -14.57 7.25
C GLN A 80 -30.59 -16.09 7.10
N GLY A 81 -31.12 -16.79 8.10
CA GLY A 81 -31.46 -18.21 7.95
C GLY A 81 -32.30 -18.42 6.68
N HIS A 82 -31.91 -19.37 5.83
CA HIS A 82 -32.56 -19.64 4.55
C HIS A 82 -34.09 -19.58 4.65
N PRO A 83 -34.79 -18.82 3.79
CA PRO A 83 -36.24 -18.91 3.72
C PRO A 83 -36.62 -20.36 3.43
N LYS A 84 -37.42 -20.97 4.32
CA LYS A 84 -37.89 -22.36 4.21
C LYS A 84 -38.76 -22.62 2.96
N SER A 85 -38.98 -21.62 2.11
CA SER A 85 -39.83 -21.67 0.92
C SER A 85 -39.09 -22.05 -0.37
N LEU A 86 -37.78 -22.32 -0.33
CA LEU A 86 -36.96 -22.67 -1.50
C LEU A 86 -36.41 -24.10 -1.44
N ARG A 87 -37.15 -25.02 -0.80
CA ARG A 87 -36.85 -26.45 -0.81
C ARG A 87 -37.74 -27.19 -1.78
#